data_AF-K8E620-F1
#
_entry.id   AF-K8E620-F1
#
_cell.length_a   1.000
_cell.length_b   1.000
_cell.length_c   1.000
_cell.angle_alpha   90.00
_cell.angle_beta   90.00
_cell.angle_gamma   90.00
#
_symmetry.space_group_name_H-M   'P 1'
#
loop_
_entity.id
_entity.type
_entity.pdbx_description
1 polymer ?
#
loop_
_entity_poly.entity_id
_entity_poly.type
_entity_poly.pdbx_seq_one_letter_code
_entity_poly.pdbx_strand_id
1 'polypeptide(L)'
;MNQLPEFSMSDFIVTKEIYRQPTTKASQMYIQFIFVTQGQGSMQVNDQEYPLKKGSLLWLFSYHVYHLQEVEEELHFITFQLSLNLILFSTFTTQTTEKHLRFFEYWDTPALTSHGEDFLYLNQVFSHALTEYQQQQNFYELSLVSDLYQVIVWFERSVRQQREAEKELRKTSSDILLYLSLHFSEELTLTKIANQFKTTPQTINRRLKLLTGKTFTENLASIRMNNAVALLKFDELTIAYVANYVGYSSIPSFNKQFKALIGCSPSKLKQRAFTHESNSFRFQNTMSYEIYTYITTNYMKDISVKSAAKYFYASPTSINQILLNEFSMTFNSLLEFTRMLFARSLLLCSTKKIEAISEACGYLSIRTFNRSFLAFWGNSPKKYKESLTK
;
A
#
# COMPACT_ATOMS: atom_id res chain seq x y z
N MET A 1 -26.82 1.15 -12.42
CA MET A 1 -26.05 1.62 -11.25
C MET A 1 -25.05 0.52 -10.92
N ASN A 2 -23.76 0.75 -11.13
CA ASN A 2 -22.73 -0.23 -10.77
C ASN A 2 -22.47 -0.12 -9.27
N GLN A 3 -22.60 -1.22 -8.54
CA GLN A 3 -22.20 -1.29 -7.13
C GLN A 3 -20.68 -1.08 -7.04
N LEU A 4 -20.28 -0.12 -6.21
CA LEU A 4 -18.90 0.07 -5.75
C LEU A 4 -18.47 -1.22 -5.00
N PRO A 5 -17.18 -1.59 -5.01
CA PRO A 5 -16.71 -2.69 -4.15
C PRO A 5 -17.05 -2.36 -2.69
N GLU A 6 -17.67 -3.32 -2.00
CA GLU A 6 -17.99 -3.20 -0.58
C GLU A 6 -16.68 -3.14 0.22
N PHE A 7 -16.39 -1.98 0.80
CA PHE A 7 -15.30 -1.82 1.76
C PHE A 7 -15.65 -2.60 3.03
N SER A 8 -14.66 -3.19 3.69
CA SER A 8 -14.90 -3.97 4.91
C SER A 8 -14.40 -3.25 6.15
N MET A 9 -15.04 -3.53 7.30
CA MET A 9 -14.69 -3.02 8.63
C MET A 9 -13.21 -3.18 9.05
N SER A 10 -12.41 -4.02 8.37
CA SER A 10 -10.98 -4.19 8.67
C SER A 10 -10.05 -3.19 7.96
N ASP A 11 -10.58 -2.33 7.09
CA ASP A 11 -9.77 -1.43 6.26
C ASP A 11 -9.58 -0.02 6.83
N PHE A 12 -10.39 0.39 7.81
CA PHE A 12 -10.34 1.72 8.44
C PHE A 12 -10.46 1.63 9.95
N ILE A 13 -9.65 2.40 10.68
CA ILE A 13 -9.82 2.60 12.13
C ILE A 13 -9.64 4.09 12.42
N VAL A 14 -10.64 4.71 13.05
CA VAL A 14 -10.53 6.10 13.54
C VAL A 14 -10.53 6.09 15.07
N THR A 15 -9.48 6.61 15.69
CA THR A 15 -9.33 6.64 17.15
C THR A 15 -9.12 8.04 17.67
N LYS A 16 -9.53 8.27 18.93
CA LYS A 16 -9.09 9.41 19.71
C LYS A 16 -8.13 8.93 20.79
N GLU A 17 -6.95 9.52 20.84
CA GLU A 17 -5.87 9.11 21.75
C GLU A 17 -5.37 10.32 22.53
N ILE A 18 -4.99 10.10 23.79
CA ILE A 18 -4.46 11.14 24.68
C ILE A 18 -3.12 10.67 25.22
N TYR A 19 -2.09 11.50 25.08
CA TYR A 19 -0.74 11.22 25.54
C TYR A 19 -0.31 12.25 26.57
N ARG A 20 0.19 11.76 27.71
CA ARG A 20 0.70 12.57 28.83
C ARG A 20 2.20 12.40 29.07
N GLN A 21 2.81 11.46 28.37
CA GLN A 21 4.22 11.06 28.56
C GLN A 21 4.80 10.60 27.22
N PRO A 22 6.13 10.67 27.05
CA PRO A 22 6.83 10.09 25.90
C PRO A 22 6.48 8.61 25.68
N THR A 23 6.57 8.16 24.44
CA THR A 23 6.26 6.77 24.06
C THR A 23 7.51 6.02 23.63
N THR A 24 7.42 4.70 23.55
CA THR A 24 8.50 3.87 23.02
C THR A 24 8.45 3.85 21.49
N LYS A 25 9.60 3.60 20.86
CA LYS A 25 9.71 3.44 19.39
C LYS A 25 8.77 2.36 18.88
N ALA A 26 7.91 2.73 17.94
CA ALA A 26 6.95 1.87 17.29
C ALA A 26 7.06 1.97 15.76
N SER A 27 6.57 0.94 15.08
CA SER A 27 6.34 0.93 13.64
C SER A 27 5.16 0.00 13.39
N GLN A 28 4.29 0.37 12.45
CA GLN A 28 3.00 -0.29 12.24
C GLN A 28 2.87 -0.76 10.79
N MET A 29 2.02 -1.76 10.53
CA MET A 29 1.84 -2.32 9.17
C MET A 29 0.74 -1.62 8.36
N TYR A 30 0.12 -0.58 8.93
CA TYR A 30 -0.90 0.24 8.29
C TYR A 30 -0.37 1.65 7.98
N ILE A 31 -1.10 2.38 7.15
CA ILE A 31 -0.89 3.81 6.93
C ILE A 31 -1.74 4.54 7.97
N GLN A 32 -1.25 5.65 8.50
CA GLN A 32 -1.95 6.42 9.53
C GLN A 32 -1.80 7.91 9.30
N PHE A 33 -2.91 8.64 9.35
CA PHE A 33 -2.89 10.08 9.61
C PHE A 33 -3.05 10.34 11.10
N ILE A 34 -2.28 11.28 11.65
CA ILE A 34 -2.37 11.73 13.04
C ILE A 34 -2.62 13.23 13.02
N PHE A 35 -3.76 13.66 13.56
CA PHE A 35 -4.07 15.08 13.71
C PHE A 35 -4.03 15.50 15.17
N VAL A 36 -3.22 16.51 15.48
CA VAL A 36 -3.05 17.06 16.82
C VAL A 36 -4.08 18.17 17.06
N THR A 37 -5.13 17.85 17.83
CA THR A 37 -6.21 18.79 18.15
C THR A 37 -5.84 19.76 19.28
N GLN A 38 -4.98 19.32 20.20
CA GLN A 38 -4.53 20.08 21.38
C GLN A 38 -3.18 19.55 21.86
N GLY A 39 -2.43 20.41 22.55
CA GLY A 39 -1.17 20.08 23.21
C GLY A 39 0.06 20.46 22.40
N GLN A 40 1.22 20.17 22.99
CA GLN A 40 2.54 20.50 22.47
C GLN A 40 3.56 19.43 22.89
N GLY A 41 4.51 19.14 22.01
CA GLY A 41 5.60 18.21 22.27
C GLY A 41 6.42 17.98 21.00
N SER A 42 7.05 16.81 20.88
CA SER A 42 7.76 16.43 19.67
C SER A 42 7.65 14.94 19.38
N MET A 43 7.64 14.60 18.09
CA MET A 43 7.68 13.23 17.61
C MET A 43 8.95 13.04 16.79
N GLN A 44 9.76 12.06 17.19
CA GLN A 44 10.82 11.57 16.32
C GLN A 44 10.19 10.61 15.32
N VAL A 45 10.33 10.91 14.03
CA VAL A 45 9.98 10.01 12.93
C VAL A 45 11.27 9.72 12.17
N ASN A 46 11.71 8.46 12.23
CA ASN A 46 13.03 8.01 11.82
C ASN A 46 14.14 8.82 12.53
N ASP A 47 14.91 9.63 11.80
CA ASP A 47 16.00 10.47 12.31
C ASP A 47 15.62 11.92 12.57
N GLN A 48 14.42 12.31 12.16
CA GLN A 48 14.01 13.69 12.17
C GLN A 48 13.02 13.88 13.30
N GLU A 49 13.30 14.92 14.09
CA GLU A 49 12.39 15.39 15.11
C GLU A 49 11.42 16.38 14.48
N TYR A 50 10.14 16.14 14.71
CA TYR A 50 9.04 16.97 14.24
C TYR A 50 8.36 17.61 15.45
N PRO A 51 8.37 18.94 15.58
CA PRO A 51 7.65 19.61 16.65
C PRO A 51 6.15 19.38 16.45
N LEU A 52 5.49 18.95 17.52
CA LEU A 52 4.05 18.77 17.57
C LEU A 52 3.43 19.94 18.32
N LYS A 53 2.42 20.52 17.70
CA LYS A 53 1.53 21.52 18.30
C LYS A 53 0.12 21.36 17.75
N LYS A 54 -0.86 22.01 18.37
CA LYS A 54 -2.21 22.15 17.82
C LYS A 54 -2.17 22.48 16.31
N GLY A 55 -2.87 21.67 15.53
CA GLY A 55 -2.93 21.75 14.07
C GLY A 55 -1.87 20.96 13.31
N SER A 56 -0.96 20.28 14.01
CA SER A 56 -0.01 19.38 13.37
C SER A 56 -0.75 18.19 12.76
N LEU A 57 -0.48 17.91 11.49
CA LEU A 57 -0.98 16.76 10.75
C LEU A 57 0.21 15.92 10.31
N LEU A 58 0.24 14.66 10.72
CA LEU A 58 1.25 13.70 10.31
C LEU A 58 0.65 12.66 9.39
N TRP A 59 1.45 12.20 8.44
CA TRP A 59 1.13 11.09 7.55
C TRP A 59 2.23 10.03 7.64
N LEU A 60 1.90 8.92 8.30
CA LEU A 60 2.84 7.86 8.60
C LEU A 60 2.57 6.61 7.76
N PHE A 61 3.65 6.02 7.23
CA PHE A 61 3.64 4.79 6.45
C PHE A 61 4.30 3.66 7.22
N SER A 62 4.17 2.43 6.70
CA SER A 62 4.67 1.23 7.37
C SER A 62 6.19 1.13 7.52
N TYR A 63 6.95 1.98 6.83
CA TYR A 63 8.41 2.08 6.97
C TYR A 63 8.83 3.15 7.99
N HIS A 64 7.92 3.98 8.50
CA HIS A 64 8.23 4.94 9.55
C HIS A 64 8.40 4.23 10.90
N VAL A 65 9.50 4.54 11.57
CA VAL A 65 9.70 4.23 12.99
C VAL A 65 9.53 5.52 13.76
N TYR A 66 8.61 5.57 14.71
CA TYR A 66 8.28 6.80 15.40
C TYR A 66 8.02 6.60 16.89
N HIS A 67 8.19 7.68 17.65
CA HIS A 67 7.73 7.80 19.03
C HIS A 67 7.58 9.26 19.43
N LEU A 68 6.74 9.51 20.42
CA LEU A 68 6.71 10.79 21.11
C LEU A 68 8.01 10.89 21.93
N GLN A 69 8.87 11.80 21.51
CA GLN A 69 10.15 12.07 22.16
C GLN A 69 9.92 12.95 23.39
N GLU A 70 9.12 14.00 23.23
CA GLU A 70 8.73 14.91 24.31
C GLU A 70 7.22 15.17 24.30
N VAL A 71 6.64 15.29 25.50
CA VAL A 71 5.24 15.67 25.71
C VAL A 71 5.26 16.81 26.74
N GLU A 72 5.28 18.03 26.24
CA GLU A 72 5.35 19.26 27.06
C GLU A 72 3.97 19.58 27.66
N GLU A 73 2.94 19.47 26.82
CA GLU A 73 1.53 19.59 27.20
C GLU A 73 0.78 18.33 26.79
N GLU A 74 -0.33 18.03 27.46
CA GLU A 74 -1.18 16.89 27.12
C GLU A 74 -1.60 16.93 25.65
N LEU A 75 -1.17 15.92 24.89
CA LEU A 75 -1.42 15.80 23.45
C LEU A 75 -2.70 15.04 23.18
N HIS A 76 -3.60 15.63 22.39
CA HIS A 76 -4.86 15.02 21.97
C HIS A 76 -4.82 14.73 20.48
N PHE A 77 -4.83 13.45 20.13
CA PHE A 77 -4.79 13.00 18.74
C PHE A 77 -6.15 12.49 18.29
N ILE A 78 -6.51 12.79 17.06
CA ILE A 78 -7.44 11.97 16.29
C ILE A 78 -6.60 11.27 15.22
N THR A 79 -6.66 9.94 15.17
CA THR A 79 -5.91 9.15 14.20
C THR A 79 -6.84 8.46 13.22
N PHE A 80 -6.41 8.41 11.96
CA PHE A 80 -7.11 7.76 10.87
C PHE A 80 -6.18 6.72 10.25
N GLN A 81 -6.39 5.46 10.59
CA GLN A 81 -5.60 4.32 10.14
C GLN A 81 -6.29 3.64 8.97
N LEU A 82 -5.49 3.18 8.00
CA LEU A 82 -6.01 2.48 6.82
C LEU A 82 -5.03 1.48 6.21
N SER A 83 -5.59 0.50 5.51
CA SER A 83 -4.81 -0.48 4.75
C SER A 83 -4.15 0.16 3.50
N LEU A 84 -2.99 -0.36 3.09
CA LEU A 84 -2.31 0.10 1.88
C LEU A 84 -3.19 -0.08 0.63
N ASN A 85 -3.94 -1.17 0.56
CA ASN A 85 -4.84 -1.49 -0.57
C ASN A 85 -5.87 -0.40 -0.81
N LEU A 86 -6.36 0.22 0.25
CA LEU A 86 -7.38 1.24 0.23
C LEU A 86 -6.85 2.59 -0.26
N ILE A 87 -5.64 2.97 0.15
CA ILE A 87 -4.94 4.11 -0.44
C ILE A 87 -4.66 3.86 -1.92
N LEU A 88 -4.23 2.66 -2.30
CA LEU A 88 -4.05 2.35 -3.71
C LEU A 88 -5.39 2.47 -4.45
N PHE A 89 -6.48 1.92 -3.91
CA PHE A 89 -7.82 2.01 -4.49
C PHE A 89 -8.29 3.44 -4.68
N SER A 90 -8.07 4.30 -3.68
CA SER A 90 -8.50 5.69 -3.71
C SER A 90 -7.83 6.50 -4.83
N THR A 91 -6.63 6.09 -5.23
CA THR A 91 -5.85 6.76 -6.28
C THR A 91 -6.25 6.41 -7.69
N PHE A 92 -7.01 5.33 -7.88
CA PHE A 92 -7.42 4.85 -9.20
C PHE A 92 -8.71 5.49 -9.73
N THR A 93 -9.39 6.32 -8.93
CA THR A 93 -10.71 6.87 -9.27
C THR A 93 -10.66 8.14 -10.13
N THR A 94 -9.49 8.75 -10.34
CA THR A 94 -9.37 10.04 -11.07
C THR A 94 -8.16 10.05 -12.03
N GLN A 95 -8.42 10.33 -13.31
CA GLN A 95 -7.46 10.28 -14.43
C GLN A 95 -6.34 11.32 -14.36
N THR A 96 -6.59 12.38 -13.60
CA THR A 96 -5.66 13.48 -13.33
C THR A 96 -4.66 13.14 -12.23
N THR A 97 -4.89 12.06 -11.47
CA THR A 97 -4.25 11.82 -10.18
C THR A 97 -2.91 11.07 -10.29
N GLU A 98 -2.69 10.33 -11.38
CA GLU A 98 -1.35 9.84 -11.76
C GLU A 98 -0.31 10.97 -11.88
N LYS A 99 -0.74 12.22 -12.13
CA LYS A 99 0.14 13.39 -12.15
C LYS A 99 0.16 14.18 -10.85
N HIS A 100 -0.87 14.06 -10.01
CA HIS A 100 -1.07 14.93 -8.84
C HIS A 100 -0.76 14.28 -7.51
N LEU A 101 -0.89 12.96 -7.36
CA LEU A 101 -0.48 12.29 -6.15
C LEU A 101 0.89 11.67 -6.35
N ARG A 102 1.88 12.55 -6.23
CA ARG A 102 3.27 12.19 -6.02
C ARG A 102 3.45 11.73 -4.57
N PHE A 103 2.65 10.74 -4.12
CA PHE A 103 2.67 10.16 -2.77
C PHE A 103 4.09 9.89 -2.24
N PHE A 104 4.99 9.56 -3.16
CA PHE A 104 6.36 9.16 -2.90
C PHE A 104 7.40 10.26 -3.17
N GLU A 105 7.02 11.47 -3.58
CA GLU A 105 7.98 12.58 -3.75
C GLU A 105 8.14 13.42 -2.48
N TYR A 106 7.22 13.33 -1.52
CA TYR A 106 7.13 14.16 -0.31
C TYR A 106 7.46 13.40 0.99
N TRP A 107 8.15 12.27 0.83
CA TRP A 107 8.46 11.28 1.87
C TRP A 107 9.40 11.80 2.98
N ASP A 108 10.00 12.98 2.81
CA ASP A 108 10.85 13.69 3.78
C ASP A 108 10.08 14.72 4.62
N THR A 109 8.78 14.90 4.38
CA THR A 109 7.91 15.82 5.14
C THR A 109 6.69 15.08 5.68
N PRO A 110 6.86 14.16 6.65
CA PRO A 110 5.78 13.38 7.23
C PRO A 110 4.87 14.22 8.15
N ALA A 111 5.22 15.47 8.43
CA ALA A 111 4.45 16.35 9.30
C ALA A 111 4.33 17.76 8.72
N LEU A 112 3.13 18.30 8.76
CA LEU A 112 2.80 19.69 8.44
C LEU A 112 2.07 20.31 9.62
N THR A 113 2.05 21.64 9.69
CA THR A 113 1.18 22.34 10.66
C THR A 113 0.19 23.23 9.94
N SER A 114 -1.10 23.00 10.21
CA SER A 114 -2.17 23.88 9.78
C SER A 114 -2.37 25.05 10.73
N HIS A 115 -2.85 26.17 10.19
CA HIS A 115 -3.11 27.42 10.92
C HIS A 115 -4.42 28.05 10.46
N GLY A 116 -5.04 28.88 11.31
CA GLY A 116 -6.24 29.64 10.93
C GLY A 116 -7.37 28.77 10.39
N GLU A 117 -7.82 29.07 9.17
CA GLU A 117 -8.90 28.36 8.50
C GLU A 117 -8.57 26.89 8.20
N ASP A 118 -7.32 26.58 7.85
CA ASP A 118 -6.88 25.19 7.60
C ASP A 118 -7.01 24.32 8.85
N PHE A 119 -6.71 24.89 10.03
CA PHE A 119 -6.89 24.17 11.29
C PHE A 119 -8.37 23.86 11.54
N LEU A 120 -9.25 24.84 11.35
CA LEU A 120 -10.69 24.67 11.55
C LEU A 120 -11.25 23.62 10.61
N TYR A 121 -10.82 23.66 9.33
CA TYR A 121 -11.20 22.69 8.31
C TYR A 121 -10.77 21.27 8.69
N LEU A 122 -9.48 21.04 8.95
CA LEU A 122 -8.99 19.71 9.33
C LEU A 122 -9.64 19.22 10.62
N ASN A 123 -9.82 20.10 11.61
CA ASN A 123 -10.48 19.74 12.86
C ASN A 123 -11.92 19.27 12.64
N GLN A 124 -12.66 19.91 11.71
CA GLN A 124 -13.99 19.46 11.32
C GLN A 124 -13.95 18.08 10.64
N VAL A 125 -13.06 17.89 9.65
CA VAL A 125 -12.94 16.61 8.92
C VAL A 125 -12.59 15.45 9.86
N PHE A 126 -11.60 15.61 10.74
CA PHE A 126 -11.20 14.56 11.69
C PHE A 126 -12.27 14.30 12.76
N SER A 127 -12.94 15.35 13.25
CA SER A 127 -14.03 15.17 14.23
C SER A 127 -15.25 14.48 13.61
N HIS A 128 -15.56 14.81 12.35
CA HIS A 128 -16.60 14.15 11.58
C HIS A 128 -16.27 12.67 11.36
N ALA A 129 -15.06 12.36 10.88
CA ALA A 129 -14.60 10.98 10.70
C ALA A 129 -14.68 10.16 12.00
N LEU A 130 -14.29 10.74 13.13
CA LEU A 130 -14.41 10.09 14.44
C LEU A 130 -15.88 9.80 14.80
N THR A 131 -16.77 10.75 14.52
CA THR A 131 -18.20 10.62 14.81
C THR A 131 -18.84 9.55 13.93
N GLU A 132 -18.58 9.57 12.63
CA GLU A 132 -19.05 8.58 11.66
C GLU A 132 -18.60 7.17 12.03
N TYR A 133 -17.32 7.00 12.39
CA TYR A 133 -16.77 5.71 12.82
C TYR A 133 -17.39 5.20 14.13
N GLN A 134 -17.70 6.10 15.08
CA GLN A 134 -18.33 5.74 16.36
C GLN A 134 -19.81 5.39 16.23
N GLN A 135 -20.54 6.14 15.40
CA GLN A 135 -21.99 6.00 15.27
C GLN A 135 -22.38 4.91 14.27
N GLN A 136 -21.52 4.62 13.28
CA GLN A 136 -21.73 3.61 12.25
C GLN A 136 -23.11 3.70 11.59
N GLN A 137 -23.56 4.93 11.31
CA GLN A 137 -24.83 5.17 10.63
C GLN A 137 -24.77 4.68 9.17
N ASN A 138 -25.92 4.60 8.51
CA ASN A 138 -25.97 4.19 7.10
C ASN A 138 -25.01 5.05 6.26
N PHE A 139 -24.18 4.39 5.44
CA PHE A 139 -23.17 5.00 4.56
C PHE A 139 -21.95 5.63 5.27
N TYR A 140 -21.71 5.35 6.57
CA TYR A 140 -20.55 5.89 7.28
C TYR A 140 -19.20 5.58 6.59
N GLU A 141 -19.06 4.40 5.97
CA GLU A 141 -17.84 4.01 5.23
C GLU A 141 -17.55 4.95 4.05
N LEU A 142 -18.59 5.34 3.30
CA LEU A 142 -18.47 6.29 2.20
C LEU A 142 -18.12 7.69 2.73
N SER A 143 -18.68 8.04 3.88
CA SER A 143 -18.37 9.25 4.63
C SER A 143 -16.88 9.31 5.00
N LEU A 144 -16.36 8.24 5.59
CA LEU A 144 -14.95 8.08 5.96
C LEU A 144 -14.01 8.17 4.75
N VAL A 145 -14.38 7.55 3.63
CA VAL A 145 -13.64 7.67 2.37
C VAL A 145 -13.60 9.14 1.89
N SER A 146 -14.72 9.86 1.97
CA SER A 146 -14.78 11.28 1.61
C SER A 146 -13.86 12.13 2.51
N ASP A 147 -13.87 11.90 3.82
CA ASP A 147 -12.99 12.56 4.78
C ASP A 147 -11.52 12.26 4.51
N LEU A 148 -11.18 11.01 4.20
CA LEU A 148 -9.82 10.62 3.81
C LEU A 148 -9.34 11.43 2.60
N TYR A 149 -10.15 11.55 1.55
CA TYR A 149 -9.77 12.32 0.36
C TYR A 149 -9.55 13.81 0.67
N GLN A 150 -10.38 14.37 1.55
CA GLN A 150 -10.23 15.75 2.01
C GLN A 150 -8.87 15.98 2.69
N VAL A 151 -8.48 15.07 3.60
CA VAL A 151 -7.18 15.12 4.28
C VAL A 151 -6.01 14.98 3.28
N ILE A 152 -6.08 14.01 2.36
CA ILE A 152 -5.05 13.79 1.33
C ILE A 152 -4.88 15.04 0.46
N VAL A 153 -5.97 15.60 -0.03
CA VAL A 153 -5.95 16.79 -0.90
C VAL A 153 -5.34 18.00 -0.17
N TRP A 154 -5.69 18.20 1.10
CA TRP A 154 -5.11 19.26 1.90
C TRP A 154 -3.60 19.06 2.05
N PHE A 155 -3.17 17.88 2.48
CA PHE A 155 -1.76 17.58 2.73
C PHE A 155 -0.89 17.81 1.49
N GLU A 156 -1.31 17.27 0.35
CA GLU A 156 -0.58 17.38 -0.92
C GLU A 156 -0.45 18.84 -1.41
N ARG A 157 -1.51 19.64 -1.26
CA ARG A 157 -1.48 21.07 -1.61
C ARG A 157 -0.51 21.83 -0.71
N SER A 158 -0.56 21.56 0.59
CA SER A 158 0.27 22.22 1.59
C SER A 158 1.76 21.89 1.41
N VAL A 159 2.13 20.63 1.19
CA VAL A 159 3.54 20.27 0.94
C VAL A 159 4.06 20.94 -0.33
N ARG A 160 3.25 20.96 -1.40
CA ARG A 160 3.67 21.57 -2.66
C ARG A 160 3.97 23.06 -2.50
N GLN A 161 3.15 23.79 -1.76
CA GLN A 161 3.39 25.20 -1.46
C GLN A 161 4.67 25.41 -0.64
N GLN A 162 4.91 24.59 0.38
CA GLN A 162 6.12 24.70 1.21
C GLN A 162 7.40 24.43 0.41
N ARG A 163 7.42 23.42 -0.46
CA ARG A 163 8.59 23.09 -1.31
C ARG A 163 8.83 24.06 -2.47
N GLU A 164 7.78 24.68 -3.02
CA GLU A 164 7.97 25.76 -4.01
C GLU A 164 8.67 26.98 -3.37
N ALA A 165 8.58 27.15 -2.04
CA ALA A 165 9.30 28.16 -1.26
C ALA A 165 10.72 27.72 -0.83
N GLU A 166 10.95 26.43 -0.55
CA GLU A 166 12.24 25.87 -0.12
C GLU A 166 13.03 25.31 -1.33
N LYS A 167 13.85 26.15 -1.99
CA LYS A 167 14.84 25.67 -2.96
C LYS A 167 16.02 25.00 -2.25
N GLU A 168 15.98 23.68 -2.06
CA GLU A 168 17.13 22.76 -2.22
C GLU A 168 16.73 21.29 -2.03
N LEU A 169 17.02 20.46 -3.04
CA LEU A 169 16.75 19.02 -3.03
C LEU A 169 17.86 18.27 -2.25
N ARG A 170 17.69 18.07 -0.94
CA ARG A 170 18.55 17.13 -0.19
C ARG A 170 18.05 15.70 -0.39
N LYS A 171 18.71 14.92 -1.25
CA LYS A 171 18.56 13.45 -1.28
C LYS A 171 19.08 12.88 0.04
N THR A 172 18.16 12.51 0.92
CA THR A 172 18.43 12.20 2.33
C THR A 172 18.55 10.69 2.53
N SER A 173 19.24 10.26 3.60
CA SER A 173 19.46 8.85 3.96
C SER A 173 18.19 7.97 3.91
N SER A 174 17.04 8.60 4.10
CA SER A 174 15.72 8.00 4.14
C SER A 174 15.16 7.64 2.74
N ASP A 175 15.64 8.24 1.64
CA ASP A 175 15.35 7.79 0.26
C ASP A 175 15.79 6.32 0.07
N ILE A 176 16.91 5.96 0.72
CA ILE A 176 17.51 4.63 0.62
C ILE A 176 16.62 3.60 1.33
N LEU A 177 16.04 3.94 2.49
CA LEU A 177 15.10 3.05 3.20
C LEU A 177 13.79 2.85 2.45
N LEU A 178 13.27 3.90 1.81
CA LEU A 178 12.07 3.79 0.97
C LEU A 178 12.34 2.86 -0.22
N TYR A 179 13.45 3.06 -0.92
CA TYR A 179 13.83 2.18 -2.03
C TYR A 179 13.99 0.73 -1.56
N LEU A 180 14.62 0.50 -0.40
CA LEU A 180 14.71 -0.83 0.19
C LEU A 180 13.34 -1.43 0.52
N SER A 181 12.37 -0.61 0.93
CA SER A 181 11.01 -1.06 1.29
C SER A 181 10.12 -1.33 0.09
N LEU A 182 10.40 -0.72 -1.06
CA LEU A 182 9.66 -0.97 -2.31
C LEU A 182 10.26 -2.15 -3.09
N HIS A 183 11.58 -2.32 -3.00
CA HIS A 183 12.33 -3.33 -3.75
C HIS A 183 12.85 -4.48 -2.88
N PHE A 184 12.33 -4.67 -1.66
CA PHE A 184 12.88 -5.63 -0.68
C PHE A 184 12.92 -7.07 -1.19
N SER A 185 11.98 -7.46 -2.06
CA SER A 185 11.88 -8.80 -2.63
C SER A 185 12.94 -9.07 -3.71
N GLU A 186 13.57 -8.03 -4.26
CA GLU A 186 14.58 -8.15 -5.31
C GLU A 186 15.97 -8.52 -4.76
N GLU A 187 16.87 -8.97 -5.63
CA GLU A 187 18.28 -9.17 -5.29
C GLU A 187 19.04 -7.83 -5.18
N LEU A 188 18.85 -7.17 -4.04
CA LEU A 188 19.53 -5.94 -3.69
C LEU A 188 20.91 -6.19 -3.10
N THR A 189 21.92 -5.50 -3.64
CA THR A 189 23.26 -5.44 -3.06
C THR A 189 23.61 -4.01 -2.71
N LEU A 190 24.48 -3.83 -1.72
CA LEU A 190 24.93 -2.50 -1.30
C LEU A 190 25.55 -1.71 -2.47
N THR A 191 26.24 -2.39 -3.38
CA THR A 191 26.82 -1.79 -4.59
C THR A 191 25.75 -1.33 -5.58
N LYS A 192 24.70 -2.13 -5.82
CA LYS A 192 23.58 -1.73 -6.70
C LYS A 192 22.89 -0.47 -6.17
N ILE A 193 22.69 -0.41 -4.86
CA ILE A 193 22.05 0.71 -4.18
C ILE A 193 22.96 1.95 -4.23
N ALA A 194 24.25 1.79 -3.95
CA ALA A 194 25.22 2.89 -4.06
C ALA A 194 25.22 3.50 -5.47
N ASN A 195 25.17 2.68 -6.52
CA ASN A 195 25.08 3.14 -7.91
C ASN A 195 23.75 3.87 -8.19
N GLN A 196 22.62 3.32 -7.74
CA GLN A 196 21.29 3.93 -7.89
C GLN A 196 21.24 5.35 -7.27
N PHE A 197 21.87 5.51 -6.11
CA PHE A 197 21.92 6.77 -5.38
C PHE A 197 23.12 7.65 -5.73
N LYS A 198 23.92 7.28 -6.75
CA LYS A 198 25.13 7.99 -7.21
C LYS A 198 26.10 8.30 -6.06
N THR A 199 26.33 7.31 -5.19
CA THR A 199 27.19 7.44 -4.00
C THR A 199 28.02 6.17 -3.77
N THR A 200 28.74 6.07 -2.65
CA THR A 200 29.58 4.92 -2.31
C THR A 200 28.88 3.95 -1.34
N PRO A 201 29.18 2.63 -1.40
CA PRO A 201 28.70 1.64 -0.44
C PRO A 201 28.92 2.04 1.03
N GLN A 202 30.08 2.61 1.34
CA GLN A 202 30.44 3.10 2.68
C GLN A 202 29.53 4.25 3.11
N THR A 203 29.20 5.15 2.18
CA THR A 203 28.29 6.27 2.44
C THR A 203 26.88 5.78 2.71
N ILE A 204 26.37 4.82 1.92
CA ILE A 204 25.07 4.18 2.18
C ILE A 204 25.04 3.54 3.57
N ASN A 205 26.03 2.71 3.90
CA ASN A 205 26.09 2.03 5.19
C ASN A 205 26.21 3.01 6.36
N ARG A 206 27.04 4.04 6.24
CA ARG A 206 27.19 5.09 7.26
C ARG A 206 25.86 5.82 7.47
N ARG A 207 25.18 6.19 6.38
CA ARG A 207 23.88 6.88 6.41
C ARG A 207 22.79 6.02 7.05
N LEU A 208 22.70 4.74 6.67
CA LEU A 208 21.73 3.81 7.26
C LEU A 208 22.03 3.49 8.73
N LYS A 209 23.30 3.35 9.12
CA LYS A 209 23.69 3.15 10.52
C LYS A 209 23.37 4.34 11.38
N LEU A 210 23.64 5.56 10.89
CA LEU A 210 23.22 6.78 11.56
C LEU A 210 21.70 6.80 11.72
N LEU A 211 20.96 6.35 10.69
CA LEU A 211 19.50 6.44 10.61
C LEU A 211 18.71 5.43 11.43
N THR A 212 19.18 4.20 11.48
CA THR A 212 18.41 3.11 12.09
C THR A 212 19.21 2.33 13.12
N GLY A 213 20.45 2.75 13.38
CA GLY A 213 21.42 1.98 14.16
C GLY A 213 21.93 0.73 13.44
N LYS A 214 21.49 0.48 12.20
CA LYS A 214 21.69 -0.79 11.47
C LYS A 214 22.39 -0.56 10.13
N THR A 215 23.21 -1.52 9.72
CA THR A 215 23.77 -1.60 8.36
C THR A 215 22.68 -1.78 7.31
N PHE A 216 23.03 -1.58 6.05
CA PHE A 216 22.22 -1.96 4.90
C PHE A 216 21.62 -3.36 5.01
N THR A 217 22.46 -4.36 5.28
CA THR A 217 22.06 -5.77 5.33
C THR A 217 21.07 -6.01 6.47
N GLU A 218 21.29 -5.38 7.63
CA GLU A 218 20.41 -5.49 8.79
C GLU A 218 19.07 -4.77 8.58
N ASN A 219 19.06 -3.63 7.89
CA ASN A 219 17.82 -2.94 7.51
C ASN A 219 17.00 -3.77 6.52
N LEU A 220 17.63 -4.25 5.44
CA LEU A 220 16.98 -5.10 4.46
C LEU A 220 16.44 -6.38 5.10
N ALA A 221 17.23 -7.03 5.97
CA ALA A 221 16.77 -8.19 6.73
C ALA A 221 15.56 -7.86 7.62
N SER A 222 15.56 -6.72 8.31
CA SER A 222 14.44 -6.29 9.16
C SER A 222 13.17 -6.06 8.34
N ILE A 223 13.25 -5.34 7.21
CA ILE A 223 12.14 -5.09 6.29
C ILE A 223 11.55 -6.40 5.77
N ARG A 224 12.43 -7.31 5.30
CA ARG A 224 12.02 -8.62 4.81
C ARG A 224 11.35 -9.48 5.89
N MET A 225 11.87 -9.47 7.12
CA MET A 225 11.28 -10.23 8.23
C MET A 225 9.94 -9.65 8.69
N ASN A 226 9.78 -8.33 8.69
CA ASN A 226 8.49 -7.72 9.01
C ASN A 226 7.41 -8.11 7.99
N ASN A 227 7.75 -8.05 6.70
CA ASN A 227 6.87 -8.55 5.64
C ASN A 227 6.62 -10.06 5.80
N ALA A 228 7.63 -10.85 6.20
CA ALA A 228 7.45 -12.27 6.45
C ALA A 228 6.50 -12.56 7.62
N VAL A 229 6.57 -11.80 8.71
CA VAL A 229 5.64 -11.91 9.84
C VAL A 229 4.22 -11.59 9.41
N ALA A 230 4.03 -10.55 8.58
CA ALA A 230 2.72 -10.23 8.02
C ALA A 230 2.16 -11.40 7.20
N LEU A 231 3.03 -12.00 6.37
CA LEU A 231 2.65 -13.10 5.47
C LEU A 231 2.46 -14.44 6.20
N LEU A 232 3.17 -14.70 7.29
CA LEU A 232 3.04 -15.95 8.06
C LEU A 232 1.74 -16.04 8.88
N LYS A 233 0.96 -14.96 8.96
CA LYS A 233 -0.39 -14.95 9.53
C LYS A 233 -1.41 -15.62 8.61
N PHE A 234 -1.09 -15.79 7.32
CA PHE A 234 -1.91 -16.52 6.38
C PHE A 234 -1.56 -18.01 6.48
N ASP A 235 -2.51 -18.81 6.97
CA ASP A 235 -2.32 -20.23 7.30
C ASP A 235 -1.93 -21.06 6.07
N GLU A 236 -2.16 -20.53 4.88
CA GLU A 236 -1.97 -21.21 3.61
C GLU A 236 -0.62 -20.89 2.96
N LEU A 237 0.10 -19.83 3.38
CA LEU A 237 1.42 -19.50 2.85
C LEU A 237 2.49 -20.38 3.48
N THR A 238 3.18 -21.20 2.68
CA THR A 238 4.27 -22.04 3.20
C THR A 238 5.46 -21.18 3.64
N ILE A 239 6.19 -21.64 4.66
CA ILE A 239 7.41 -20.97 5.13
C ILE A 239 8.42 -20.81 3.98
N ALA A 240 8.47 -21.80 3.07
CA ALA A 240 9.28 -21.77 1.86
C ALA A 240 8.89 -20.64 0.90
N TYR A 241 7.59 -20.46 0.66
CA TYR A 241 7.06 -19.40 -0.18
C TYR A 241 7.31 -18.02 0.43
N VAL A 242 6.99 -17.86 1.72
CA VAL A 242 7.24 -16.59 2.42
C VAL A 242 8.72 -16.23 2.37
N ALA A 243 9.60 -17.21 2.59
CA ALA A 243 11.05 -17.01 2.45
C ALA A 243 11.43 -16.50 1.05
N ASN A 244 10.89 -17.11 0.00
CA ASN A 244 11.18 -16.73 -1.38
C ASN A 244 10.65 -15.32 -1.71
N TYR A 245 9.38 -15.04 -1.37
CA TYR A 245 8.70 -13.78 -1.65
C TYR A 245 9.40 -12.59 -0.99
N VAL A 246 9.87 -12.75 0.26
CA VAL A 246 10.63 -11.71 0.96
C VAL A 246 12.11 -11.69 0.56
N GLY A 247 12.49 -12.35 -0.52
CA GLY A 247 13.81 -12.23 -1.14
C GLY A 247 14.91 -13.14 -0.57
N TYR A 248 14.57 -14.27 0.08
CA TYR A 248 15.53 -15.30 0.48
C TYR A 248 15.51 -16.48 -0.49
N SER A 249 16.67 -16.75 -1.10
CA SER A 249 16.88 -17.92 -1.97
C SER A 249 17.03 -19.24 -1.21
N SER A 250 17.31 -19.19 0.10
CA SER A 250 17.57 -20.35 0.95
C SER A 250 16.69 -20.34 2.21
N ILE A 251 15.84 -21.37 2.35
CA ILE A 251 14.96 -21.57 3.52
C ILE A 251 15.75 -21.70 4.82
N PRO A 252 16.87 -22.45 4.89
CA PRO A 252 17.74 -22.45 6.07
C PRO A 252 18.20 -21.05 6.51
N SER A 253 18.60 -20.21 5.54
CA SER A 253 19.03 -18.83 5.82
C SER A 253 17.89 -17.97 6.34
N PHE A 254 16.70 -18.09 5.72
CA PHE A 254 15.48 -17.42 6.19
C PHE A 254 15.13 -17.84 7.63
N ASN A 255 15.05 -19.14 7.91
CA ASN A 255 14.68 -19.66 9.23
C ASN A 255 15.65 -19.19 10.33
N LYS A 256 16.96 -19.19 10.03
CA LYS A 256 18.00 -18.69 10.94
C LYS A 256 17.79 -17.21 11.24
N GLN A 257 17.60 -16.39 10.21
CA GLN A 257 17.44 -14.94 10.35
C GLN A 257 16.11 -14.59 11.04
N PHE A 258 15.02 -15.27 10.70
CA PHE A 258 13.71 -15.09 11.30
C PHE A 258 13.74 -15.40 12.80
N LYS A 259 14.31 -16.54 13.19
CA LYS A 259 14.45 -16.89 14.62
C LYS A 259 15.30 -15.88 15.38
N ALA A 260 16.36 -15.36 14.76
CA ALA A 260 17.23 -14.37 15.38
C ALA A 260 16.52 -13.02 15.61
N LEU A 261 15.70 -12.55 14.66
CA LEU A 261 15.05 -11.24 14.74
C LEU A 261 13.68 -11.26 15.44
N ILE A 262 12.92 -12.35 15.31
CA ILE A 262 11.54 -12.46 15.83
C ILE A 262 11.48 -13.27 17.15
N GLY A 263 12.56 -13.97 17.51
CA GLY A 263 12.67 -14.74 18.75
C GLY A 263 11.98 -16.11 18.74
N CYS A 264 11.30 -16.48 17.64
CA CYS A 264 10.70 -17.81 17.46
C CYS A 264 10.85 -18.29 16.01
N SER A 265 10.67 -19.59 15.75
CA SER A 265 10.71 -20.10 14.38
C SER A 265 9.45 -19.68 13.61
N PRO A 266 9.54 -19.53 12.27
CA PRO A 266 8.37 -19.28 11.42
C PRO A 266 7.25 -20.31 11.66
N SER A 267 7.59 -21.59 11.82
CA SER A 267 6.64 -22.66 12.14
C SER A 267 5.93 -22.43 13.48
N LYS A 268 6.64 -21.97 14.50
CA LYS A 268 6.08 -21.73 15.83
C LYS A 268 5.17 -20.50 15.84
N LEU A 269 5.53 -19.44 15.10
CA LEU A 269 4.67 -18.27 14.91
C LEU A 269 3.37 -18.68 14.21
N LYS A 270 3.48 -19.47 13.14
CA LYS A 270 2.34 -20.00 12.39
C LYS A 270 1.45 -20.92 13.25
N GLN A 271 2.03 -21.74 14.12
CA GLN A 271 1.28 -22.65 15.00
C GLN A 271 0.56 -21.93 16.17
N ARG A 272 1.05 -20.77 16.62
CA ARG A 272 0.37 -19.95 17.66
C ARG A 272 -0.94 -19.33 17.17
N ALA A 273 -1.13 -19.17 15.86
CA ALA A 273 -2.40 -18.75 15.30
C ALA A 273 -3.50 -19.84 15.40
N PHE A 274 -3.15 -21.08 15.81
CA PHE A 274 -4.07 -22.23 15.88
C PHE A 274 -4.70 -22.51 17.26
N THR A 275 -4.39 -21.75 18.32
CA THR A 275 -5.11 -21.89 19.59
C THR A 275 -6.37 -21.02 19.57
N HIS A 276 -7.52 -21.67 19.41
CA HIS A 276 -8.85 -21.09 19.58
C HIS A 276 -9.02 -20.59 21.01
N GLU A 277 -8.66 -19.32 21.24
CA GLU A 277 -9.29 -18.40 22.18
C GLU A 277 -8.63 -17.02 21.97
N SER A 278 -9.42 -16.07 21.44
CA SER A 278 -9.07 -14.64 21.22
C SER A 278 -7.87 -14.30 20.32
N ASN A 279 -8.15 -14.02 19.02
CA ASN A 279 -7.63 -12.88 18.22
C ASN A 279 -7.60 -13.18 16.69
N SER A 280 -8.21 -12.27 15.91
CA SER A 280 -8.07 -11.97 14.46
C SER A 280 -8.12 -13.12 13.40
N PHE A 281 -9.23 -13.21 12.66
CA PHE A 281 -9.58 -14.10 11.51
C PHE A 281 -8.74 -13.80 10.22
N ARG A 282 -8.18 -14.69 9.37
CA ARG A 282 -8.53 -15.92 8.56
C ARG A 282 -9.28 -15.69 7.21
N PHE A 283 -8.62 -16.01 6.07
CA PHE A 283 -9.23 -16.22 4.73
C PHE A 283 -8.96 -17.66 4.26
N GLN A 284 -9.90 -18.31 3.56
CA GLN A 284 -10.00 -19.78 3.47
C GLN A 284 -9.38 -20.47 2.23
N ASN A 285 -8.80 -19.79 1.23
CA ASN A 285 -8.15 -20.49 0.10
C ASN A 285 -7.11 -19.62 -0.64
N THR A 286 -5.83 -19.97 -0.57
CA THR A 286 -4.74 -19.05 -1.01
C THR A 286 -4.22 -19.31 -2.41
N MET A 287 -4.44 -20.51 -2.96
CA MET A 287 -4.10 -20.79 -4.35
C MET A 287 -4.98 -19.99 -5.32
N SER A 288 -6.25 -19.72 -4.99
CA SER A 288 -7.12 -18.87 -5.80
C SER A 288 -6.65 -17.42 -5.82
N TYR A 289 -6.21 -16.89 -4.67
CA TYR A 289 -5.63 -15.56 -4.55
C TYR A 289 -4.28 -15.45 -5.29
N GLU A 290 -3.43 -16.46 -5.24
CA GLU A 290 -2.17 -16.50 -5.98
C GLU A 290 -2.42 -16.56 -7.50
N ILE A 291 -3.37 -17.37 -7.97
CA ILE A 291 -3.76 -17.43 -9.38
C ILE A 291 -4.34 -16.08 -9.83
N TYR A 292 -5.20 -15.47 -9.02
CA TYR A 292 -5.72 -14.12 -9.26
C TYR A 292 -4.61 -13.08 -9.36
N THR A 293 -3.67 -13.07 -8.41
CA THR A 293 -2.52 -12.15 -8.38
C THR A 293 -1.62 -12.36 -9.59
N TYR A 294 -1.40 -13.60 -10.02
CA TYR A 294 -0.66 -13.89 -11.24
C TYR A 294 -1.36 -13.34 -12.48
N ILE A 295 -2.68 -13.50 -12.59
CA ILE A 295 -3.47 -12.93 -13.70
C ILE A 295 -3.37 -11.41 -13.69
N THR A 296 -3.58 -10.74 -12.56
CA THR A 296 -3.64 -9.27 -12.49
C THR A 296 -2.28 -8.60 -12.63
N THR A 297 -1.18 -9.26 -12.25
CA THR A 297 0.18 -8.74 -12.43
C THR A 297 0.75 -9.04 -13.82
N ASN A 298 0.18 -10.00 -14.56
CA ASN A 298 0.68 -10.43 -15.86
C ASN A 298 -0.34 -10.31 -17.01
N TYR A 299 -1.50 -9.67 -16.81
CA TYR A 299 -2.58 -9.61 -17.80
C TYR A 299 -2.16 -9.06 -19.17
N MET A 300 -1.16 -8.16 -19.19
CA MET A 300 -0.62 -7.56 -20.42
C MET A 300 0.19 -8.54 -21.28
N LYS A 301 0.65 -9.65 -20.68
CA LYS A 301 1.48 -10.66 -21.34
C LYS A 301 0.60 -11.74 -21.97
N ASP A 302 1.15 -12.50 -22.90
CA ASP A 302 0.49 -13.68 -23.46
C ASP A 302 0.51 -14.85 -22.45
N ILE A 303 -0.46 -14.82 -21.53
CA ILE A 303 -0.67 -15.87 -20.53
C ILE A 303 -1.93 -16.66 -20.83
N SER A 304 -1.90 -17.95 -20.50
CA SER A 304 -3.03 -18.87 -20.65
C SER A 304 -3.11 -19.78 -19.43
N VAL A 305 -4.23 -20.49 -19.28
CA VAL A 305 -4.36 -21.50 -18.22
C VAL A 305 -3.25 -22.55 -18.28
N LYS A 306 -2.68 -22.84 -19.46
CA LYS A 306 -1.56 -23.78 -19.61
C LYS A 306 -0.25 -23.20 -19.10
N SER A 307 0.04 -21.93 -19.37
CA SER A 307 1.24 -21.29 -18.83
C SER A 307 1.13 -21.05 -17.33
N ALA A 308 -0.06 -20.70 -16.84
CA ALA A 308 -0.36 -20.64 -15.41
C ALA A 308 -0.25 -22.01 -14.73
N ALA A 309 -0.79 -23.07 -15.33
CA ALA A 309 -0.66 -24.45 -14.86
C ALA A 309 0.80 -24.85 -14.67
N LYS A 310 1.65 -24.52 -15.64
CA LYS A 310 3.09 -24.73 -15.54
C LYS A 310 3.73 -23.88 -14.44
N TYR A 311 3.33 -22.62 -14.30
CA TYR A 311 3.82 -21.69 -13.28
C TYR A 311 3.46 -22.14 -11.85
N PHE A 312 2.24 -22.63 -11.66
CA PHE A 312 1.71 -23.09 -10.37
C PHE A 312 1.92 -24.59 -10.12
N TYR A 313 2.62 -25.30 -11.02
CA TYR A 313 2.81 -26.76 -10.98
C TYR A 313 1.49 -27.53 -10.80
N ALA A 314 0.40 -27.01 -11.37
CA ALA A 314 -0.94 -27.55 -11.28
C ALA A 314 -1.44 -28.00 -12.65
N SER A 315 -2.50 -28.82 -12.68
CA SER A 315 -3.17 -29.10 -13.96
C SER A 315 -4.03 -27.90 -14.38
N PRO A 316 -4.19 -27.64 -15.70
CA PRO A 316 -5.11 -26.60 -16.17
C PRO A 316 -6.55 -26.77 -15.66
N THR A 317 -6.99 -28.04 -15.52
CA THR A 317 -8.30 -28.40 -14.96
C THR A 317 -8.39 -27.99 -13.50
N SER A 318 -7.35 -28.23 -12.71
CA SER A 318 -7.31 -27.84 -11.28
C SER A 318 -7.35 -26.32 -11.12
N ILE A 319 -6.59 -25.57 -11.92
CA ILE A 319 -6.63 -24.10 -11.91
C ILE A 319 -8.03 -23.59 -12.23
N ASN A 320 -8.66 -24.12 -13.28
CA ASN A 320 -10.02 -23.72 -13.63
C ASN A 320 -11.03 -24.11 -12.54
N GLN A 321 -10.91 -25.27 -11.91
CA GLN A 321 -11.82 -25.68 -10.85
C GLN A 321 -11.70 -24.76 -9.63
N ILE A 322 -10.47 -24.39 -9.25
CA ILE A 322 -10.22 -23.46 -8.15
C ILE A 322 -10.84 -22.10 -8.47
N LEU A 323 -10.60 -21.56 -9.67
CA LEU A 323 -11.16 -20.26 -10.04
C LEU A 323 -12.69 -20.29 -10.23
N LEU A 324 -13.26 -21.40 -10.67
CA LEU A 324 -14.71 -21.57 -10.76
C LEU A 324 -15.35 -21.65 -9.36
N ASN A 325 -14.73 -22.36 -8.42
CA ASN A 325 -15.24 -22.46 -7.06
C ASN A 325 -15.18 -21.13 -6.31
N GLU A 326 -14.12 -20.33 -6.55
CA GLU A 326 -13.84 -19.10 -5.77
C GLU A 326 -14.34 -17.82 -6.46
N PHE A 327 -14.29 -17.76 -7.79
CA PHE A 327 -14.65 -16.57 -8.58
C PHE A 327 -15.77 -16.83 -9.60
N SER A 328 -16.30 -18.06 -9.69
CA SER A 328 -17.27 -18.47 -10.72
C SER A 328 -16.81 -18.19 -12.16
N MET A 329 -15.50 -18.11 -12.37
CA MET A 329 -14.89 -17.81 -13.66
C MET A 329 -13.78 -18.81 -13.99
N THR A 330 -13.65 -19.15 -15.27
CA THR A 330 -12.45 -19.86 -15.72
C THR A 330 -11.26 -18.90 -15.76
N PHE A 331 -10.04 -19.44 -15.83
CA PHE A 331 -8.82 -18.64 -15.96
C PHE A 331 -8.89 -17.65 -17.14
N ASN A 332 -9.32 -18.11 -18.31
CA ASN A 332 -9.40 -17.27 -19.49
C ASN A 332 -10.49 -16.20 -19.35
N SER A 333 -11.64 -16.56 -18.75
CA SER A 333 -12.72 -15.61 -18.47
C SER A 333 -12.27 -14.52 -17.50
N LEU A 334 -11.53 -14.89 -16.45
CA LEU A 334 -11.00 -13.96 -15.45
C LEU A 334 -9.92 -13.06 -16.06
N LEU A 335 -9.03 -13.60 -16.90
CA LEU A 335 -8.06 -12.82 -17.65
C LEU A 335 -8.73 -11.83 -18.62
N GLU A 336 -9.72 -12.28 -19.40
CA GLU A 336 -10.48 -11.41 -20.29
C GLU A 336 -11.22 -10.32 -19.51
N PHE A 337 -11.84 -10.66 -18.38
CA PHE A 337 -12.47 -9.71 -17.49
C PHE A 337 -11.48 -8.65 -16.98
N THR A 338 -10.32 -9.05 -16.44
CA THR A 338 -9.26 -8.14 -16.02
C THR A 338 -8.82 -7.22 -17.17
N ARG A 339 -8.59 -7.77 -18.36
CA ARG A 339 -8.21 -6.98 -19.54
C ARG A 339 -9.31 -6.01 -19.95
N MET A 340 -10.58 -6.39 -19.88
CA MET A 340 -11.72 -5.52 -20.21
C MET A 340 -11.94 -4.41 -19.18
N LEU A 341 -11.64 -4.66 -17.90
CA LEU A 341 -11.62 -3.62 -16.87
C LEU A 341 -10.54 -2.57 -17.17
N PHE A 342 -9.31 -3.00 -17.46
CA PHE A 342 -8.22 -2.09 -17.87
C PHE A 342 -8.51 -1.40 -19.21
N ALA A 343 -9.16 -2.08 -20.15
CA ALA A 343 -9.53 -1.48 -21.43
C ALA A 343 -10.54 -0.36 -21.26
N ARG A 344 -11.56 -0.60 -20.42
CA ARG A 344 -12.58 0.38 -20.08
C ARG A 344 -11.95 1.57 -19.37
N SER A 345 -11.06 1.34 -18.40
CA SER A 345 -10.35 2.43 -17.73
C SER A 345 -9.51 3.22 -18.73
N LEU A 346 -8.72 2.60 -19.60
CA LEU A 346 -7.94 3.32 -20.60
C LEU A 346 -8.79 4.06 -21.65
N LEU A 347 -9.97 3.55 -22.02
CA LEU A 347 -10.90 4.24 -22.93
C LEU A 347 -11.55 5.46 -22.28
N LEU A 348 -11.89 5.36 -21.00
CA LEU A 348 -12.36 6.48 -20.19
C LEU A 348 -11.24 7.50 -20.01
N CYS A 349 -10.02 7.03 -19.75
CA CYS A 349 -8.95 7.80 -19.11
C CYS A 349 -7.78 8.24 -19.95
N SER A 350 -7.76 7.87 -21.23
CA SER A 350 -6.65 8.21 -22.10
C SER A 350 -7.10 8.74 -23.46
N THR A 351 -6.31 9.68 -23.98
CA THR A 351 -6.42 10.15 -25.36
C THR A 351 -5.81 9.15 -26.35
N LYS A 352 -5.30 8.00 -25.87
CA LYS A 352 -4.72 6.95 -26.72
C LYS A 352 -5.74 6.47 -27.75
N LYS A 353 -5.23 6.14 -28.93
CA LYS A 353 -5.99 5.46 -29.98
C LYS A 353 -6.41 4.07 -29.48
N ILE A 354 -7.53 3.56 -29.99
CA ILE A 354 -8.11 2.28 -29.57
C ILE A 354 -7.11 1.13 -29.80
N GLU A 355 -6.29 1.22 -30.84
CA GLU A 355 -5.19 0.30 -31.15
C GLU A 355 -4.18 0.22 -30.00
N ALA A 356 -3.71 1.36 -29.49
CA ALA A 356 -2.74 1.42 -28.40
C ALA A 356 -3.34 0.97 -27.05
N ILE A 357 -4.65 1.15 -26.87
CA ILE A 357 -5.37 0.63 -25.69
C ILE A 357 -5.48 -0.89 -25.77
N SER A 358 -5.85 -1.42 -26.94
CA SER A 358 -5.88 -2.87 -27.20
C SER A 358 -4.53 -3.52 -26.86
N GLU A 359 -3.43 -2.94 -27.32
CA GLU A 359 -2.07 -3.43 -27.05
C GLU A 359 -1.73 -3.37 -25.55
N ALA A 360 -2.02 -2.25 -24.88
CA ALA A 360 -1.78 -2.09 -23.44
C ALA A 360 -2.61 -3.07 -22.59
N CYS A 361 -3.73 -3.56 -23.11
CA CYS A 361 -4.54 -4.59 -22.48
C CYS A 361 -4.11 -6.02 -22.84
N GLY A 362 -3.00 -6.21 -23.55
CA GLY A 362 -2.47 -7.52 -23.92
C GLY A 362 -3.20 -8.20 -25.08
N TYR A 363 -3.92 -7.46 -25.93
CA TYR A 363 -4.54 -8.02 -27.14
C TYR A 363 -3.62 -7.86 -28.35
N LEU A 364 -3.29 -9.00 -28.98
CA LEU A 364 -2.50 -9.05 -30.23
C LEU A 364 -3.28 -8.55 -31.45
N SER A 365 -4.62 -8.51 -31.38
CA SER A 365 -5.47 -8.06 -32.47
C SER A 365 -6.58 -7.15 -31.98
N ILE A 366 -6.64 -5.95 -32.58
CA ILE A 366 -7.74 -5.01 -32.35
C ILE A 366 -9.11 -5.60 -32.70
N ARG A 367 -9.18 -6.54 -33.64
CA ARG A 367 -10.44 -7.21 -34.02
C ARG A 367 -10.97 -8.06 -32.87
N THR A 368 -10.08 -8.80 -32.20
CA THR A 368 -10.43 -9.62 -31.02
C THR A 368 -10.80 -8.72 -29.85
N PHE A 369 -10.02 -7.66 -29.61
CA PHE A 369 -10.32 -6.65 -28.59
C PHE A 369 -11.71 -6.03 -28.78
N ASN A 370 -12.03 -5.54 -29.97
CA ASN A 370 -13.31 -4.91 -30.27
C ASN A 370 -14.48 -5.90 -30.07
N ARG A 371 -14.30 -7.16 -30.44
CA ARG A 371 -15.32 -8.21 -30.25
C ARG A 371 -15.53 -8.51 -28.76
N SER A 372 -14.46 -8.72 -28.01
CA SER A 372 -14.53 -8.95 -26.55
C SER A 372 -15.17 -7.76 -25.84
N PHE A 373 -14.77 -6.53 -26.19
CA PHE A 373 -15.32 -5.33 -25.57
C PHE A 373 -16.81 -5.14 -25.89
N LEU A 374 -17.23 -5.39 -27.13
CA LEU A 374 -18.64 -5.37 -27.52
C LEU A 374 -19.45 -6.43 -26.75
N ALA A 375 -18.91 -7.63 -26.58
CA ALA A 375 -19.57 -8.70 -25.85
C ALA A 375 -19.71 -8.38 -24.35
N PHE A 376 -18.70 -7.77 -23.73
CA PHE A 376 -18.72 -7.41 -22.31
C PHE A 376 -19.57 -6.18 -22.01
N TRP A 377 -19.57 -5.16 -22.87
CA TRP A 377 -20.15 -3.85 -22.56
C TRP A 377 -21.32 -3.45 -23.45
N GLY A 378 -21.74 -4.30 -24.39
CA GLY A 378 -22.85 -4.06 -25.31
C GLY A 378 -22.58 -3.05 -26.43
N ASN A 379 -21.42 -2.37 -26.40
CA ASN A 379 -21.06 -1.29 -27.33
C ASN A 379 -19.62 -1.49 -27.84
N SER A 380 -19.30 -1.03 -29.06
CA SER A 380 -17.91 -1.04 -29.53
C SER A 380 -17.06 -0.04 -28.72
N PRO A 381 -15.74 -0.26 -28.57
CA PRO A 381 -14.83 0.69 -27.90
C PRO A 381 -14.94 2.12 -28.43
N LYS A 382 -15.11 2.26 -29.76
CA LYS A 382 -15.29 3.56 -30.42
C LYS A 382 -16.59 4.23 -30.00
N LYS A 383 -17.72 3.51 -30.10
CA LYS A 383 -19.04 4.03 -29.70
C LYS A 383 -19.09 4.32 -28.20
N TYR A 384 -18.43 3.50 -27.39
CA TYR A 384 -18.27 3.72 -25.95
C TYR A 384 -17.49 5.01 -25.67
N LYS A 385 -16.35 5.20 -26.34
CA LYS A 385 -15.55 6.44 -26.23
C LYS A 385 -16.31 7.68 -26.69
N GLU A 386 -17.06 7.58 -27.79
CA GLU A 386 -17.90 8.68 -28.33
C GLU A 386 -19.07 9.02 -27.40
N SER A 387 -19.66 8.04 -26.71
CA SER A 387 -20.74 8.25 -25.74
C SER A 387 -20.32 8.99 -24.47
N LEU A 388 -19.02 9.14 -24.23
CA LEU A 388 -18.43 9.82 -23.09
C LEU A 388 -18.01 11.27 -23.39
N THR A 389 -18.02 11.65 -24.68
CA THR A 389 -17.67 12.99 -25.19
C THR A 389 -18.88 13.86 -25.55
N LYS A 390 -20.11 13.36 -25.30
CA LYS A 390 -21.34 14.16 -25.25
C LYS A 390 -21.65 14.47 -23.80
#